data_AF-A0A379TNS6-F1
#
_entry.id   AF-A0A379TNS6-F1
#
_cell.length_a   1.000
_cell.length_b   1.000
_cell.length_c   1.000
_cell.angle_alpha   90.00
_cell.angle_beta   90.00
_cell.angle_gamma   90.00
#
_symmetry.space_group_name_H-M   'P 1'
#
loop_
_entity.id
_entity.type
_entity.pdbx_description
1 polymer ?
#
loop_
_entity_poly.entity_id
_entity_poly.type
_entity_poly.pdbx_seq_one_letter_code
_entity_poly.pdbx_strand_id
1 'polypeptide(L)'
;MTGGSFPALFFIARSMTDSHYIGRFAPSPSGELHFGSLIAALGSYLQARAQGGVWRVRIEDIDPPREVPGAAAIILRQLEHYGLHWDGEILWQSQRHEAYREALAWLHEQGLSYYCTWPPLAHSTSGRYLRRPLPDVMPRAGECRRQN
;
A
#
# COMPACT_ATOMS: atom_id res chain seq x y z
N MET A 1 26.13 6.80 39.87
CA MET A 1 24.72 6.47 40.18
C MET A 1 23.84 7.53 39.53
N THR A 2 23.44 7.30 38.28
CA THR A 2 22.49 8.09 37.48
C THR A 2 21.74 7.02 36.67
N GLY A 3 20.45 6.76 36.90
CA GLY A 3 19.36 7.67 36.59
C GLY A 3 18.91 7.41 35.15
N GLY A 4 17.90 6.56 34.97
CA GLY A 4 17.43 6.15 33.63
C GLY A 4 16.28 5.14 33.70
N SER A 5 15.16 5.57 34.29
CA SER A 5 13.88 4.86 34.20
C SER A 5 13.30 5.10 32.80
N PHE A 6 13.34 4.08 31.95
CA PHE A 6 12.60 4.08 30.69
C PHE A 6 11.12 3.80 30.99
N PRO A 7 10.15 4.63 30.58
CA PRO A 7 8.75 4.31 30.75
C PRO A 7 8.36 3.24 29.72
N ALA A 8 8.30 1.99 30.16
CA ALA A 8 7.58 0.93 29.49
C ALA A 8 6.06 1.17 29.66
N LEU A 9 5.51 2.16 28.96
CA LEU A 9 4.07 2.51 28.99
C LEU A 9 3.65 3.19 27.68
N PHE A 10 3.94 2.55 26.54
CA PHE A 10 3.13 2.70 25.33
C PHE A 10 2.48 1.35 24.99
N PHE A 11 2.03 0.63 26.03
CA PHE A 11 0.99 -0.36 25.84
C PHE A 11 -0.28 0.42 25.55
N ILE A 12 -0.77 0.26 24.33
CA ILE A 12 -2.03 0.76 23.83
C ILE A 12 -3.09 0.49 24.89
N ALA A 13 -3.45 1.52 25.66
CA ALA A 13 -4.74 1.57 26.34
C ALA A 13 -5.77 1.64 25.21
N ARG A 14 -6.13 0.46 24.69
CA ARG A 14 -7.17 0.31 23.69
C ARG A 14 -8.47 0.60 24.45
N SER A 15 -8.83 1.87 24.50
CA SER A 15 -10.16 2.30 24.91
C SER A 15 -11.15 1.46 24.11
N MET A 16 -11.86 0.56 24.80
CA MET A 16 -12.99 -0.18 24.26
C MET A 16 -14.19 0.76 24.24
N THR A 17 -14.16 1.76 23.37
CA THR A 17 -15.33 2.57 23.03
C THR A 17 -15.45 2.57 21.52
N ASP A 18 -16.48 1.84 21.05
CA ASP A 18 -17.01 1.78 19.68
C ASP A 18 -15.97 1.84 18.55
N SER A 19 -15.57 0.69 17.98
CA SER A 19 -14.70 0.70 16.82
C SER A 19 -15.45 1.33 15.64
N HIS A 20 -15.30 2.64 15.48
CA HIS A 20 -15.87 3.38 14.38
C HIS A 20 -15.40 2.77 13.07
N TYR A 21 -16.32 2.29 12.24
CA TYR A 21 -15.96 1.63 10.98
C TYR A 21 -15.17 2.61 10.09
N ILE A 22 -14.07 2.13 9.50
CA ILE A 22 -13.24 2.89 8.57
C ILE A 22 -13.14 2.10 7.27
N GLY A 23 -13.95 2.49 6.28
CA GLY A 23 -13.85 2.02 4.91
C GLY A 23 -12.81 2.81 4.11
N ARG A 24 -12.34 2.23 3.01
CA ARG A 24 -11.55 2.98 2.02
C ARG A 24 -11.79 2.51 0.60
N PHE A 25 -11.60 3.42 -0.35
CA PHE A 25 -11.40 3.10 -1.76
C PHE A 25 -9.98 3.49 -2.18
N ALA A 26 -9.28 2.57 -2.85
CA ALA A 26 -7.86 2.70 -3.15
C ALA A 26 -7.55 2.50 -4.64
N PRO A 27 -7.86 3.46 -5.52
CA PRO A 27 -7.62 3.33 -6.95
C PRO A 27 -6.16 3.61 -7.33
N SER A 28 -5.64 2.84 -8.30
CA SER A 28 -4.40 3.18 -9.01
C SER A 28 -4.71 4.11 -10.19
N PRO A 29 -3.94 5.19 -10.42
CA PRO A 29 -4.20 6.17 -11.48
C PRO A 29 -3.68 5.69 -12.85
N SER A 30 -3.98 4.46 -13.24
CA SER A 30 -3.56 3.87 -14.52
C SER A 30 -4.56 4.08 -15.66
N GLY A 31 -5.60 4.89 -15.43
CA GLY A 31 -6.70 5.14 -16.36
C GLY A 31 -7.91 5.74 -15.64
N GLU A 32 -9.01 5.92 -16.36
CA GLU A 32 -10.26 6.40 -15.77
C GLU A 32 -10.93 5.35 -14.86
N LEU A 33 -11.87 5.79 -14.03
CA LEU A 33 -12.66 4.89 -13.19
C LEU A 33 -13.54 3.98 -14.04
N HIS A 34 -13.14 2.71 -14.18
CA HIS A 34 -13.96 1.72 -14.87
C HIS A 34 -15.12 1.22 -13.99
N PHE A 35 -16.13 0.64 -14.61
CA PHE A 35 -17.36 0.17 -13.95
C PHE A 35 -17.12 -0.71 -12.72
N GLY A 36 -16.27 -1.74 -12.83
CA GLY A 36 -15.93 -2.60 -11.69
C GLY A 36 -15.36 -1.84 -10.47
N SER A 37 -14.51 -0.84 -10.71
CA SER A 37 -13.95 0.01 -9.65
C SER A 37 -15.00 0.93 -9.04
N LEU A 38 -15.95 1.44 -9.84
CA LEU A 38 -17.09 2.19 -9.34
C LEU A 38 -17.98 1.34 -8.42
N ILE A 39 -18.25 0.07 -8.78
CA ILE A 39 -19.02 -0.85 -7.92
C ILE A 39 -18.28 -1.09 -6.59
N ALA A 40 -16.96 -1.28 -6.62
CA ALA A 40 -16.16 -1.43 -5.41
C ALA A 40 -16.17 -0.15 -4.55
N ALA A 41 -16.06 1.03 -5.17
CA ALA A 41 -16.17 2.31 -4.49
C ALA A 41 -17.54 2.47 -3.82
N LEU A 42 -18.63 2.23 -4.56
CA LEU A 42 -20.00 2.30 -4.05
C LEU A 42 -20.25 1.32 -2.91
N GLY A 43 -19.84 0.05 -3.05
CA GLY A 43 -20.02 -0.96 -2.01
C GLY A 43 -19.30 -0.60 -0.71
N SER A 44 -18.02 -0.19 -0.81
CA SER A 44 -17.25 0.24 0.36
C SER A 44 -17.79 1.52 0.99
N TYR A 45 -18.32 2.46 0.18
CA TYR A 45 -18.95 3.69 0.64
C TYR A 45 -20.25 3.41 1.41
N LEU A 46 -21.16 2.63 0.82
CA LEU A 46 -22.43 2.27 1.46
C LEU A 46 -22.20 1.49 2.75
N GLN A 47 -21.22 0.59 2.78
CA GLN A 47 -20.86 -0.13 3.99
C GLN A 47 -20.37 0.80 5.12
N ALA A 48 -19.61 1.85 4.76
CA ALA A 48 -19.21 2.86 5.74
C ALA A 48 -20.40 3.66 6.25
N ARG A 49 -21.24 4.18 5.35
CA ARG A 49 -22.42 4.99 5.72
C ARG A 49 -23.43 4.18 6.55
N ALA A 50 -23.65 2.90 6.22
CA ALA A 50 -24.56 2.02 6.96
C ALA A 50 -24.11 1.77 8.41
N GLN A 51 -22.81 1.87 8.69
CA GLN A 51 -22.25 1.70 10.04
C GLN A 51 -21.98 3.04 10.75
N GLY A 52 -22.43 4.17 10.18
CA GLY A 52 -22.06 5.49 10.68
C GLY A 52 -20.55 5.75 10.65
N GLY A 53 -19.83 5.00 9.81
CA GLY A 53 -18.38 5.01 9.70
C GLY A 53 -17.83 6.14 8.83
N VAL A 54 -16.50 6.19 8.73
CA VAL A 54 -15.79 7.04 7.78
C VAL A 54 -15.40 6.24 6.54
N TRP A 55 -15.37 6.90 5.38
CA TRP A 55 -14.94 6.36 4.11
C TRP A 55 -13.83 7.22 3.52
N ARG A 56 -12.61 6.69 3.42
CA ARG A 56 -11.43 7.42 2.95
C ARG A 56 -11.05 7.07 1.52
N VAL A 57 -10.36 7.98 0.83
CA VAL A 57 -9.76 7.72 -0.48
C VAL A 57 -8.24 7.71 -0.38
N ARG A 58 -7.61 6.74 -1.04
CA ARG A 58 -6.16 6.62 -1.15
C ARG A 58 -5.74 6.36 -2.59
N ILE A 59 -4.99 7.27 -3.19
CA ILE A 59 -4.44 7.06 -4.53
C ILE A 59 -3.19 6.17 -4.44
N GLU A 60 -3.18 5.06 -5.17
CA GLU A 60 -2.07 4.10 -5.24
C GLU A 60 -1.12 4.46 -6.40
N ASP A 61 -0.40 5.57 -6.26
CA ASP A 61 0.54 6.20 -7.22
C ASP A 61 2.01 5.82 -6.95
N ILE A 62 2.30 4.52 -6.83
CA ILE A 62 3.65 4.02 -6.53
C ILE A 62 4.35 3.34 -7.72
N ASP A 63 3.71 3.33 -8.90
CA ASP A 63 4.24 2.73 -10.13
C ASP A 63 4.21 3.74 -11.29
N PRO A 64 5.10 4.75 -11.29
CA PRO A 64 5.06 5.87 -12.24
C PRO A 64 4.96 5.48 -13.72
N PRO A 65 5.62 4.41 -14.21
CA PRO A 65 5.46 3.95 -15.59
C PRO A 65 4.04 3.57 -15.99
N ARG A 66 3.18 3.21 -15.04
CA ARG A 66 1.78 2.83 -15.28
C ARG A 66 0.80 3.98 -15.06
N GLU A 67 1.26 5.10 -14.53
CA GLU A 67 0.40 6.23 -14.20
C GLU A 67 0.05 7.01 -15.47
N VAL A 68 -1.23 7.31 -15.63
CA VAL A 68 -1.73 8.17 -16.70
C VAL A 68 -1.88 9.59 -16.15
N PRO A 69 -1.20 10.59 -16.74
CA PRO A 69 -1.31 11.97 -16.30
C PRO A 69 -2.77 12.44 -16.20
N GLY A 70 -3.14 12.97 -15.03
CA GLY A 70 -4.50 13.46 -14.77
C GLY A 70 -5.53 12.40 -14.41
N ALA A 71 -5.22 11.10 -14.49
CA ALA A 71 -6.15 10.02 -14.15
C ALA A 71 -6.65 10.11 -12.71
N ALA A 72 -5.76 10.37 -11.73
CA ALA A 72 -6.16 10.55 -10.34
C ALA A 72 -7.22 11.66 -10.18
N ALA A 73 -7.01 12.81 -10.84
CA ALA A 73 -7.95 13.93 -10.79
C ALA A 73 -9.28 13.59 -11.48
N ILE A 74 -9.26 12.83 -12.58
CA ILE A 74 -10.47 12.33 -13.25
C ILE A 74 -11.25 11.41 -12.32
N ILE A 75 -10.59 10.45 -11.69
CA ILE A 75 -11.20 9.50 -10.75
C ILE A 75 -11.88 10.25 -9.60
N LEU A 76 -11.20 11.21 -8.98
CA LEU A 76 -11.76 12.00 -7.87
C LEU A 76 -13.01 12.77 -8.30
N ARG A 77 -12.98 13.43 -9.47
CA ARG A 77 -14.16 14.11 -10.02
C ARG A 77 -15.30 13.14 -10.33
N GLN A 78 -15.00 11.94 -10.81
CA GLN A 78 -16.01 10.91 -11.06
C GLN A 78 -16.68 10.46 -9.75
N LEU A 79 -15.91 10.25 -8.68
CA LEU A 79 -16.47 9.94 -7.36
C LEU A 79 -17.39 11.05 -6.85
N GLU A 80 -16.98 12.31 -6.95
CA GLU A 80 -17.81 13.47 -6.60
C GLU A 80 -19.09 13.53 -7.45
N HIS A 81 -18.98 13.29 -8.75
CA HIS A 81 -20.12 13.29 -9.67
C HIS A 81 -21.17 12.24 -9.30
N TYR A 82 -20.75 11.06 -8.80
CA TYR A 82 -21.65 10.02 -8.32
C TYR A 82 -22.10 10.20 -6.85
N GLY A 83 -21.73 11.31 -6.20
CA GLY A 83 -22.10 11.60 -4.80
C GLY A 83 -21.32 10.77 -3.77
N LEU A 84 -20.19 10.18 -4.16
CA LEU A 84 -19.32 9.39 -3.29
C LEU A 84 -18.31 10.30 -2.59
N HIS A 85 -18.76 11.04 -1.58
CA HIS A 85 -17.91 11.97 -0.83
C HIS A 85 -17.09 11.23 0.22
N TRP A 86 -15.76 11.37 0.15
CA TRP A 86 -14.83 10.82 1.14
C TRP A 86 -14.64 11.74 2.33
N ASP A 87 -14.27 11.13 3.45
CA ASP A 87 -14.07 11.80 4.72
C ASP A 87 -12.56 12.01 4.96
N GLY A 88 -12.17 13.26 5.25
CA GLY A 88 -10.78 13.65 5.50
C GLY A 88 -9.97 13.89 4.23
N GLU A 89 -8.64 13.95 4.40
CA GLU A 89 -7.71 14.21 3.30
C GLU A 89 -7.49 12.97 2.42
N ILE A 90 -7.23 13.22 1.14
CA ILE A 90 -6.80 12.19 0.19
C ILE A 90 -5.38 11.77 0.56
N LEU A 91 -5.19 10.46 0.72
CA LEU A 91 -3.85 9.91 0.96
C LEU A 91 -3.20 9.57 -0.38
N TRP A 92 -1.97 10.04 -0.60
CA TRP A 92 -1.15 9.70 -1.77
C TRP A 92 -0.06 8.73 -1.36
N GLN A 93 0.02 7.58 -2.03
CA GLN A 93 0.95 6.51 -1.69
C GLN A 93 2.40 6.94 -1.93
N SER A 94 2.65 7.70 -3.00
CA SER A 94 3.95 8.32 -3.32
C SER A 94 4.51 9.18 -2.19
N GLN A 95 3.68 9.69 -1.28
CA GLN A 95 4.10 10.53 -0.16
C GLN A 95 4.42 9.73 1.11
N ARG A 96 4.30 8.39 1.09
CA ARG A 96 4.36 7.54 2.29
C ARG A 96 5.62 6.70 2.45
N HIS A 97 6.68 7.07 1.77
CA HIS A 97 7.97 6.36 1.84
C HIS A 97 8.48 6.12 3.26
N GLU A 98 8.29 7.07 4.18
CA GLU A 98 8.72 6.92 5.58
C GLU A 98 7.92 5.83 6.32
N ALA A 99 6.59 5.86 6.23
CA ALA A 99 5.74 4.83 6.82
C ALA A 99 6.06 3.43 6.29
N TYR A 100 6.46 3.30 5.02
CA TYR A 100 6.90 2.02 4.46
C TYR A 100 8.26 1.59 5.00
N ARG A 101 9.21 2.53 5.16
CA ARG A 101 10.50 2.22 5.79
C ARG A 101 10.35 1.74 7.23
N GLU A 102 9.50 2.41 8.01
CA GLU A 102 9.20 2.01 9.39
C GLU A 102 8.56 0.62 9.44
N ALA A 103 7.56 0.35 8.60
CA ALA A 103 6.92 -0.96 8.53
C ALA A 103 7.90 -2.06 8.10
N LEU A 104 8.79 -1.78 7.14
CA LEU A 104 9.84 -2.71 6.70
C LEU A 104 10.87 -2.98 7.80
N ALA A 105 11.30 -1.95 8.52
CA ALA A 105 12.20 -2.09 9.67
C ALA A 105 11.58 -2.96 10.75
N TRP A 106 10.32 -2.69 11.11
CA TRP A 106 9.58 -3.52 12.06
C TRP A 106 9.47 -4.98 11.59
N LEU A 107 9.10 -5.23 10.33
CA LEU A 107 9.05 -6.59 9.78
C LEU A 107 10.41 -7.30 9.81
N HIS A 108 11.50 -6.55 9.61
CA HIS A 108 12.86 -7.08 9.68
C HIS A 108 13.24 -7.46 11.11
N GLU A 109 12.98 -6.59 12.08
CA GLU A 109 13.23 -6.83 13.50
C GLU A 109 12.46 -8.04 14.03
N GLN A 110 11.24 -8.28 13.53
CA GLN A 110 10.43 -9.44 13.90
C GLN A 110 10.81 -10.74 13.14
N GLY A 111 11.82 -10.71 12.24
CA GLY A 111 12.18 -11.86 11.41
C GLY A 111 11.10 -12.27 10.39
N LEU A 112 10.18 -11.35 10.07
CA LEU A 112 9.08 -11.57 9.12
C LEU A 112 9.46 -11.20 7.69
N SER A 113 10.51 -10.39 7.51
CA SER A 113 11.13 -10.09 6.21
C SER A 113 12.56 -10.64 6.15
N TYR A 114 13.06 -10.86 4.93
CA TYR A 114 14.43 -11.29 4.67
C TYR A 114 14.90 -10.70 3.34
N TYR A 115 16.21 -10.50 3.19
CA TYR A 115 16.78 -10.07 1.92
C TYR A 115 16.75 -11.20 0.90
N CYS A 116 16.23 -10.95 -0.30
CA CYS A 116 16.33 -11.88 -1.41
C CYS A 116 17.27 -11.27 -2.45
N THR A 117 18.46 -11.86 -2.58
CA THR A 117 19.50 -11.39 -3.51
C THR A 117 19.41 -12.08 -4.87
N TRP A 118 18.24 -12.63 -5.21
CA TRP A 118 18.03 -13.29 -6.50
C TRP A 118 18.11 -12.26 -7.62
N PRO A 119 18.90 -12.51 -8.68
CA PRO A 119 18.97 -11.60 -9.82
C PRO A 119 17.57 -11.41 -10.43
N PRO A 120 17.22 -10.21 -10.93
CA PRO A 120 16.02 -10.04 -11.74
C PRO A 120 16.01 -11.05 -12.88
N LEU A 121 14.82 -11.54 -13.24
CA LEU A 121 14.68 -12.35 -14.44
C LEU A 121 15.16 -11.56 -15.65
N ALA A 122 15.91 -12.22 -16.52
CA ALA A 122 16.25 -11.66 -17.81
C ALA A 122 14.95 -11.47 -18.62
N HIS A 123 14.42 -10.25 -18.70
CA HIS A 123 13.57 -9.89 -19.82
C HIS A 123 14.51 -9.81 -21.02
N SER A 124 14.31 -10.65 -22.03
CA SER A 124 15.16 -10.74 -23.22
C SER A 124 15.37 -9.36 -23.85
N THR A 125 16.42 -8.68 -23.43
CA THR A 125 16.88 -7.45 -24.05
C THR A 125 18.30 -7.77 -24.45
N SER A 126 18.52 -7.87 -25.75
CA SER A 126 19.82 -8.09 -26.39
C SER A 126 20.81 -7.03 -25.90
N GLY A 127 21.57 -7.33 -24.85
CA GLY A 127 22.40 -6.34 -24.16
C GLY A 127 23.46 -7.03 -23.31
N ARG A 128 24.46 -7.54 -24.00
CA ARG A 128 25.64 -8.27 -23.54
C ARG A 128 26.38 -7.55 -22.39
N TYR A 129 26.04 -7.74 -21.11
CA TYR A 129 26.90 -7.35 -19.97
C TYR A 129 26.51 -7.98 -18.60
N LEU A 130 26.35 -9.29 -18.45
CA LEU A 130 26.47 -9.93 -17.11
C LEU A 130 27.13 -11.31 -17.24
N ARG A 131 28.26 -11.51 -16.55
CA ARG A 131 29.06 -12.77 -16.55
C ARG A 131 28.49 -13.88 -15.65
N ARG A 132 27.32 -13.69 -15.03
CA ARG A 132 26.60 -14.75 -14.30
C ARG A 132 25.43 -15.23 -15.16
N PRO A 133 25.17 -16.55 -15.24
CA PRO A 133 23.93 -17.06 -15.81
C PRO A 133 22.77 -16.41 -15.04
N LEU A 134 21.90 -15.71 -15.76
CA LEU A 134 20.65 -15.24 -15.18
C LEU A 134 19.75 -16.46 -14.99
N PRO A 135 18.99 -16.52 -13.89
CA PRO A 135 18.06 -17.61 -13.66
C PRO A 135 16.93 -17.57 -14.68
N ASP A 136 16.57 -18.72 -15.24
CA ASP A 136 15.47 -18.85 -16.22
C ASP A 136 14.08 -18.77 -15.55
N VAL A 137 14.01 -18.92 -14.23
CA VAL A 137 12.75 -18.98 -13.46
C VAL A 137 12.86 -18.17 -12.16
N MET A 138 11.77 -17.51 -11.78
CA MET A 138 11.67 -16.82 -10.48
C MET A 138 11.75 -17.85 -9.33
N PRO A 139 12.39 -17.49 -8.21
CA PRO A 139 12.49 -18.39 -7.07
C PRO A 139 11.10 -18.64 -6.50
N ARG A 140 10.83 -19.87 -6.03
CA ARG A 140 9.55 -20.17 -5.36
C ARG A 140 9.46 -19.46 -4.02
N ALA A 141 8.25 -19.32 -3.51
CA ALA A 141 8.01 -18.76 -2.18
C ALA A 141 8.88 -19.49 -1.12
N GLY A 142 9.65 -18.73 -0.34
CA GLY A 142 10.54 -19.25 0.70
C GLY A 142 11.90 -19.77 0.22
N GLU A 143 12.18 -19.85 -1.09
CA GLU A 143 13.45 -20.36 -1.61
C GLU A 143 14.63 -19.42 -1.33
N CYS A 144 14.41 -18.10 -1.43
CA CYS A 144 15.39 -17.11 -0.99
C CYS A 144 15.61 -17.13 0.54
N ARG A 145 14.59 -17.48 1.34
CA ARG A 145 14.71 -17.51 2.81
C ARG A 145 15.71 -18.56 3.28
N ARG A 146 15.78 -19.70 2.59
CA ARG A 146 16.70 -20.81 2.94
C ARG A 146 18.17 -20.50 2.63
N GLN A 147 18.46 -19.36 1.99
CA GLN A 147 19.80 -18.97 1.55
C GLN A 147 20.43 -17.90 2.46
N ASN A 148 19.66 -17.32 3.40
CA ASN A 148 20.15 -16.44 4.47
C ASN A 148 20.15 -17.19 5.81
#